data_AF-W0UYB9-F1
#
_entry.id   AF-W0UYB9-F1
#
_cell.length_a   1.000
_cell.length_b   1.000
_cell.length_c   1.000
_cell.angle_alpha   90.00
_cell.angle_beta   90.00
_cell.angle_gamma   90.00
#
_symmetry.space_group_name_H-M   'P 1'
#
loop_
_entity.id
_entity.type
_entity.pdbx_description
1 polymer ?
#
loop_
_entity_poly.entity_id
_entity_poly.type
_entity_poly.pdbx_seq_one_letter_code
_entity_poly.pdbx_strand_id
1 'polypeptide(L)'
;MKAKRATLSLCLIAVSALFSSYSYAAKIPDCGKREPSKTLPTPQDSEYDAYRNAKTKAVAGGPGNTVFNNNEGRLPAAGKNEVYYEYYLGIGGDGGAGSHRAVLLVQTSGKRKLVQRYYTQDHYASFCSLKN
;
A
#
# COMPACT_ATOMS: atom_id res chain seq x y z
N MET A 1 11.68 60.34 -45.21
CA MET A 1 12.29 59.17 -44.54
C MET A 1 11.23 58.54 -43.64
N LYS A 2 10.80 57.32 -43.93
CA LYS A 2 9.71 56.61 -43.23
C LYS A 2 10.30 55.36 -42.57
N ALA A 3 10.14 55.20 -41.26
CA ALA A 3 10.40 53.95 -40.56
C ALA A 3 9.13 53.58 -39.78
N LYS A 4 8.37 52.61 -40.30
CA LYS A 4 7.25 51.98 -39.58
C LYS A 4 7.83 50.80 -38.80
N ARG A 5 7.73 50.85 -37.47
CA ARG A 5 8.09 49.73 -36.58
C ARG A 5 6.96 48.71 -36.60
N ALA A 6 7.28 47.47 -36.98
CA ALA A 6 6.40 46.33 -36.90
C ALA A 6 6.46 45.76 -35.47
N THR A 7 5.34 45.80 -34.75
CA THR A 7 5.18 45.13 -33.47
C THR A 7 4.69 43.70 -33.71
N LEU A 8 5.58 42.73 -33.47
CA LEU A 8 5.27 41.30 -33.49
C LEU A 8 4.39 40.95 -32.27
N SER A 9 3.18 40.43 -32.52
CA SER A 9 2.34 39.79 -31.51
C SER A 9 2.95 38.44 -31.09
N LEU A 10 3.22 38.26 -29.80
CA LEU A 10 3.58 36.98 -29.21
C LEU A 10 2.32 36.38 -28.55
N CYS A 11 1.67 35.43 -29.21
CA CYS A 11 0.69 34.55 -28.58
C CYS A 11 1.45 33.40 -27.89
N LEU A 12 1.53 33.42 -26.55
CA LEU A 12 1.98 32.29 -25.76
C LEU A 12 0.78 31.37 -25.48
N ILE A 13 0.67 30.28 -26.23
CA ILE A 13 -0.25 29.19 -25.91
C ILE A 13 0.47 28.25 -24.94
N ALA A 14 0.14 28.36 -23.65
CA ALA A 14 0.55 27.38 -22.66
C ALA A 14 -0.32 26.12 -22.82
N VAL A 15 0.20 25.09 -23.47
CA VAL A 15 -0.43 23.76 -23.51
C VAL A 15 -0.12 23.06 -22.20
N SER A 16 -1.05 23.15 -21.25
CA SER A 16 -1.02 22.34 -20.03
C SER A 16 -1.33 20.88 -20.39
N ALA A 17 -0.30 20.10 -20.69
CA ALA A 17 -0.43 18.66 -20.79
C ALA A 17 -0.74 18.08 -19.40
N LEU A 18 -2.02 17.81 -19.14
CA LEU A 18 -2.47 17.01 -18.01
C LEU A 18 -1.90 15.60 -18.21
N PHE A 19 -0.82 15.27 -17.52
CA PHE A 19 -0.39 13.89 -17.33
C PHE A 19 -1.40 13.21 -16.39
N SER A 20 -2.53 12.79 -16.95
CA SER A 20 -3.38 11.78 -16.32
C SER A 20 -2.64 10.46 -16.38
N SER A 21 -1.79 10.21 -15.39
CA SER A 21 -1.24 8.88 -15.15
C SER A 21 -2.41 7.97 -14.76
N TYR A 22 -3.02 7.34 -15.77
CA TYR A 22 -3.79 6.12 -15.56
C TYR A 22 -2.81 5.08 -15.04
N SER A 23 -2.71 4.99 -13.72
CA SER A 23 -2.14 3.81 -13.07
C SER A 23 -3.07 2.65 -13.39
N TYR A 24 -2.84 1.99 -14.53
CA TYR A 24 -3.26 0.61 -14.69
C TYR A 24 -2.70 -0.12 -13.47
N ALA A 25 -3.58 -0.73 -12.69
CA ALA A 25 -3.18 -1.56 -11.56
C ALA A 25 -2.34 -2.71 -12.12
N ALA A 26 -1.03 -2.50 -12.23
CA ALA A 26 -0.08 -3.54 -12.56
C ALA A 26 -0.30 -4.66 -11.55
N LYS A 27 -0.41 -5.90 -12.03
CA LYS A 27 -0.64 -7.05 -11.18
C LYS A 27 0.40 -7.04 -10.06
N ILE A 28 -0.08 -6.95 -8.82
CA ILE A 28 0.80 -6.94 -7.64
C ILE A 28 1.65 -8.22 -7.67
N PRO A 29 3.00 -8.12 -7.65
CA PRO A 29 3.87 -9.27 -7.77
C PRO A 29 3.83 -10.14 -6.52
N ASP A 30 4.14 -11.43 -6.66
CA ASP A 30 4.32 -12.33 -5.52
C ASP A 30 5.53 -11.92 -4.67
N CYS A 31 5.43 -12.05 -3.35
CA CYS A 31 6.55 -11.73 -2.46
C CYS A 31 7.74 -12.68 -2.63
N GLY A 32 7.50 -13.95 -2.99
CA GLY A 32 8.54 -14.94 -3.17
C GLY A 32 9.43 -15.08 -1.93
N LYS A 33 10.71 -14.73 -2.05
CA LYS A 33 11.66 -14.76 -0.93
C LYS A 33 11.59 -13.54 0.00
N ARG A 34 10.80 -12.52 -0.36
CA ARG A 34 10.58 -11.29 0.42
C ARG A 34 9.34 -11.41 1.32
N GLU A 35 8.92 -12.61 1.69
CA GLU A 35 7.85 -12.78 2.68
C GLU A 35 8.35 -12.37 4.08
N PRO A 36 7.45 -12.06 5.04
CA PRO A 36 7.80 -11.79 6.42
C PRO A 36 8.80 -12.80 6.98
N SER A 37 9.90 -12.29 7.52
CA SER A 37 11.01 -13.13 7.96
C SER A 37 10.62 -14.02 9.14
N LYS A 38 10.96 -15.31 9.05
CA LYS A 38 10.86 -16.26 10.18
C LYS A 38 12.06 -16.19 11.12
N THR A 39 13.12 -15.50 10.72
CA THR A 39 14.31 -15.30 11.55
C THR A 39 14.26 -13.91 12.18
N LEU A 40 14.49 -13.87 13.47
CA LEU A 40 14.78 -12.67 14.25
C LEU A 40 15.97 -12.99 15.16
N PRO A 41 16.46 -12.04 15.98
CA PRO A 41 17.32 -12.41 17.11
C PRO A 41 16.70 -13.49 18.02
N THR A 42 15.38 -13.74 18.00
CA THR A 42 14.72 -14.95 18.53
C THR A 42 13.43 -15.29 17.74
N PRO A 43 13.06 -16.58 17.56
CA PRO A 43 11.89 -16.97 16.77
C PRO A 43 10.54 -16.43 17.26
N GLN A 44 10.37 -16.23 18.57
CA GLN A 44 9.08 -15.91 19.22
C GLN A 44 8.54 -14.49 19.00
N ASP A 45 9.37 -13.58 18.49
CA ASP A 45 8.93 -12.21 18.17
C ASP A 45 9.01 -11.93 16.66
N SER A 46 9.12 -12.99 15.85
CA SER A 46 9.46 -12.86 14.44
C SER A 46 8.50 -12.00 13.64
N GLU A 47 8.99 -11.41 12.55
CA GLU A 47 8.13 -10.68 11.62
C GLU A 47 7.00 -11.58 11.08
N TYR A 48 7.32 -12.85 10.88
CA TYR A 48 6.35 -13.88 10.55
C TYR A 48 5.31 -14.10 11.66
N ASP A 49 5.68 -14.12 12.93
CA ASP A 49 4.72 -14.28 14.04
C ASP A 49 3.83 -13.05 14.20
N ALA A 50 4.37 -11.85 14.03
CA ALA A 50 3.58 -10.63 13.94
C ALA A 50 2.55 -10.72 12.81
N TYR A 51 2.94 -11.25 11.64
CA TYR A 51 2.03 -11.49 10.53
C TYR A 51 0.97 -12.58 10.83
N ARG A 52 1.34 -13.67 11.51
CA ARG A 52 0.38 -14.69 11.97
C ARG A 52 -0.67 -14.08 12.92
N ASN A 53 -0.22 -13.25 13.86
CA ASN A 53 -1.09 -12.56 14.81
C ASN A 53 -1.99 -11.52 14.12
N ALA A 54 -1.46 -10.78 13.14
CA ALA A 54 -2.21 -9.83 12.32
C ALA A 54 -3.40 -10.52 11.62
N LYS A 55 -3.19 -11.70 11.02
CA LYS A 55 -4.26 -12.48 10.38
C LYS A 55 -5.39 -12.82 11.35
N THR A 56 -5.04 -13.27 12.56
CA THR A 56 -6.02 -13.60 13.60
C THR A 56 -6.82 -12.37 14.02
N LYS A 57 -6.14 -11.24 14.30
CA LYS A 57 -6.76 -9.97 14.71
C LYS A 57 -7.70 -9.39 13.64
N ALA A 58 -7.27 -9.43 12.38
CA ALA A 58 -8.05 -8.92 11.25
C ALA A 58 -9.40 -9.63 11.11
N VAL A 59 -9.39 -10.95 11.24
CA VAL A 59 -10.60 -11.80 11.16
C VAL A 59 -11.45 -11.69 12.42
N ALA A 60 -10.85 -11.65 13.62
CA ALA A 60 -11.57 -11.47 14.87
C ALA A 60 -12.41 -10.17 14.87
N GLY A 61 -11.90 -9.12 14.20
CA GLY A 61 -12.54 -7.82 14.20
C GLY A 61 -12.34 -7.07 15.52
N GLY A 62 -12.92 -5.88 15.63
CA GLY A 62 -12.87 -5.05 16.84
C GLY A 62 -12.05 -3.77 16.71
N PRO A 63 -12.06 -2.94 17.77
CA PRO A 63 -11.54 -1.56 17.74
C PRO A 63 -10.01 -1.46 17.60
N GLY A 64 -9.28 -2.55 17.81
CA GLY A 64 -7.82 -2.57 17.67
C GLY A 64 -7.31 -2.70 16.23
N ASN A 65 -8.21 -2.78 15.24
CA ASN A 65 -7.83 -2.88 13.83
C ASN A 65 -7.75 -1.48 13.21
N THR A 66 -6.60 -1.13 12.64
CA THR A 66 -6.39 0.14 11.94
C THR A 66 -6.73 -0.03 10.47
N VAL A 67 -7.61 0.84 9.95
CA VAL A 67 -8.03 0.81 8.55
C VAL A 67 -6.95 1.43 7.66
N PHE A 68 -6.56 0.70 6.61
CA PHE A 68 -5.71 1.22 5.55
C PHE A 68 -6.58 1.74 4.41
N ASN A 69 -6.56 3.05 4.16
CA ASN A 69 -7.49 3.68 3.22
C ASN A 69 -7.10 3.49 1.74
N ASN A 70 -5.86 3.08 1.44
CA ASN A 70 -5.35 2.96 0.07
C ASN A 70 -5.54 4.24 -0.76
N ASN A 71 -5.27 5.40 -0.15
CA ASN A 71 -5.50 6.71 -0.78
C ASN A 71 -4.64 6.91 -2.05
N GLU A 72 -3.45 6.32 -2.08
CA GLU A 72 -2.54 6.36 -3.23
C GLU A 72 -2.90 5.36 -4.33
N GLY A 73 -3.94 4.53 -4.12
CA GLY A 73 -4.41 3.57 -5.13
C GLY A 73 -3.39 2.49 -5.52
N ARG A 74 -2.44 2.18 -4.62
CA ARG A 74 -1.37 1.19 -4.88
C ARG A 74 -1.88 -0.24 -4.84
N LEU A 75 -2.94 -0.50 -4.09
CA LEU A 75 -3.66 -1.77 -4.07
C LEU A 75 -4.96 -1.66 -4.89
N PRO A 76 -5.56 -2.79 -5.31
CA PRO A 76 -6.91 -2.79 -5.87
C PRO A 76 -7.91 -2.10 -4.93
N ALA A 77 -8.94 -1.47 -5.49
CA ALA A 77 -10.02 -0.93 -4.69
C ALA A 77 -10.73 -2.05 -3.91
N ALA A 78 -11.02 -1.81 -2.63
CA ALA A 78 -11.79 -2.76 -1.82
C ALA A 78 -13.22 -2.88 -2.37
N GLY A 79 -13.75 -4.10 -2.42
CA GLY A 79 -15.12 -4.36 -2.83
C GLY A 79 -16.15 -3.96 -1.79
N LYS A 80 -17.43 -4.17 -2.13
CA LYS A 80 -18.55 -3.96 -1.19
C LYS A 80 -18.38 -4.88 0.02
N ASN A 81 -18.43 -4.29 1.22
CA ASN A 81 -18.20 -4.98 2.49
C ASN A 81 -16.80 -5.60 2.60
N GLU A 82 -15.79 -4.97 2.00
CA GLU A 82 -14.40 -5.32 2.21
C GLU A 82 -13.67 -4.12 2.81
N VAL A 83 -12.73 -4.38 3.72
CA VAL A 83 -11.94 -3.35 4.37
C VAL A 83 -10.49 -3.81 4.41
N TYR A 84 -9.58 -2.91 4.04
CA TYR A 84 -8.16 -3.11 4.27
C TYR A 84 -7.81 -2.72 5.70
N TYR A 85 -7.06 -3.58 6.37
CA TYR A 85 -6.45 -3.29 7.66
C TYR A 85 -4.93 -3.36 7.57
N GLU A 86 -4.25 -2.48 8.29
CA GLU A 86 -2.78 -2.48 8.39
C GLU A 86 -2.28 -3.00 9.74
N TYR A 87 -1.14 -3.67 9.70
CA TYR A 87 -0.46 -4.19 10.88
C TYR A 87 1.04 -4.00 10.77
N TYR A 88 1.63 -3.52 11.86
CA TYR A 88 3.07 -3.51 12.09
C TYR A 88 3.59 -4.95 12.17
N LEU A 89 4.68 -5.22 11.45
CA LEU A 89 5.30 -6.55 11.46
C LEU A 89 6.62 -6.59 12.22
N GLY A 90 7.09 -5.50 12.80
CA GLY A 90 8.30 -5.54 13.61
C GLY A 90 8.80 -4.15 13.96
N ILE A 91 9.87 -4.15 14.74
CA ILE A 91 10.57 -2.94 15.15
C ILE A 91 11.69 -2.68 14.14
N GLY A 92 11.81 -1.44 13.66
CA GLY A 92 12.95 -1.01 12.85
C GLY A 92 14.26 -1.19 13.65
N GLY A 93 15.41 -1.24 12.97
CA GLY A 93 16.71 -1.37 13.63
C GLY A 93 17.02 -0.26 14.65
N ASP A 94 16.20 0.79 14.68
CA ASP A 94 16.25 1.97 15.54
C ASP A 94 15.30 1.92 16.76
N GLY A 95 14.55 0.83 16.96
CA GLY A 95 13.53 0.78 18.03
C GLY A 95 12.18 1.40 17.65
N GLY A 96 12.05 1.95 16.44
CA GLY A 96 10.80 2.48 15.89
C GLY A 96 9.90 1.41 15.29
N ALA A 97 8.72 1.78 14.79
CA ALA A 97 7.73 0.80 14.29
C ALA A 97 8.11 0.08 12.97
N GLY A 98 9.35 0.25 12.48
CA GLY A 98 9.85 -0.29 11.22
C GLY A 98 9.08 0.20 9.99
N SER A 99 9.55 -0.13 8.80
CA SER A 99 8.86 0.17 7.54
C SER A 99 7.99 -0.99 7.05
N HIS A 100 8.08 -2.15 7.71
CA HIS A 100 7.44 -3.39 7.28
C HIS A 100 6.01 -3.49 7.78
N ARG A 101 5.07 -3.78 6.88
CA ARG A 101 3.63 -3.87 7.19
C ARG A 101 2.96 -5.01 6.45
N ALA A 102 1.96 -5.61 7.09
CA ALA A 102 0.94 -6.37 6.41
C ALA A 102 -0.28 -5.48 6.15
N VAL A 103 -0.80 -5.53 4.93
CA VAL A 103 -2.08 -4.92 4.56
C VAL A 103 -3.04 -6.03 4.14
N LEU A 104 -4.09 -6.23 4.93
CA LEU A 104 -4.97 -7.39 4.86
C LEU A 104 -6.37 -6.96 4.43
N LEU A 105 -6.84 -7.45 3.28
CA LEU A 105 -8.21 -7.26 2.84
C LEU A 105 -9.12 -8.26 3.54
N VAL A 106 -10.12 -7.77 4.26
CA VAL A 106 -11.07 -8.59 5.01
C VAL A 106 -12.47 -8.35 4.48
N GLN A 107 -13.17 -9.42 4.15
CA GLN A 107 -14.61 -9.36 3.93
C GLN A 107 -15.31 -9.22 5.28
N THR A 108 -16.15 -8.20 5.44
CA THR A 108 -16.80 -7.82 6.69
C THR A 108 -18.28 -8.22 6.75
N SER A 109 -18.88 -8.59 5.62
CA SER A 109 -20.26 -9.10 5.58
C SER A 109 -20.33 -10.55 6.09
N GLY A 110 -21.15 -10.79 7.10
CA GLY A 110 -21.32 -12.12 7.68
C GLY A 110 -20.07 -12.57 8.47
N LYS A 111 -19.67 -13.84 8.32
CA LYS A 111 -18.45 -14.33 8.95
C LYS A 111 -17.23 -13.71 8.28
N ARG A 112 -16.48 -12.92 9.05
CA ARG A 112 -15.26 -12.26 8.59
C ARG A 112 -14.25 -13.27 8.05
N LYS A 113 -13.57 -12.93 6.96
CA LYS A 113 -12.49 -13.76 6.38
C LYS A 113 -11.47 -12.90 5.64
N LEU A 114 -10.24 -13.40 5.55
CA LEU A 114 -9.19 -12.80 4.73
C LEU A 114 -9.48 -13.10 3.25
N VAL A 115 -9.46 -12.06 2.43
CA VAL A 115 -9.67 -12.10 0.99
C VAL A 115 -8.34 -12.01 0.27
N GLN A 116 -7.51 -11.01 0.63
CA GLN A 116 -6.18 -10.78 0.07
C GLN A 116 -5.20 -10.36 1.16
N ARG A 117 -3.92 -10.60 0.91
CA ARG A 117 -2.83 -10.33 1.85
C ARG A 117 -1.68 -9.69 1.09
N TYR A 118 -1.30 -8.51 1.52
CA TYR A 118 -0.20 -7.76 0.94
C TYR A 118 0.86 -7.46 1.99
N TYR A 119 2.08 -7.29 1.51
CA TYR A 119 3.23 -6.96 2.31
C TYR A 119 3.99 -5.82 1.67
N THR A 120 4.50 -4.93 2.50
CA THR A 120 5.39 -3.83 2.12
C THR A 120 6.57 -3.81 3.08
N GLN A 121 7.76 -3.54 2.54
CA GLN A 121 9.01 -3.35 3.30
C GLN A 121 9.41 -1.87 3.39
N ASP A 122 8.71 -1.01 2.65
CA ASP A 122 9.11 0.35 2.32
C ASP A 122 8.00 1.35 2.68
N HIS A 123 7.25 1.05 3.75
CA HIS A 123 6.21 1.92 4.29
C HIS A 123 5.19 2.34 3.22
N TYR A 124 4.60 1.31 2.60
CA TYR A 124 3.57 1.37 1.57
C TYR A 124 4.05 1.83 0.19
N ALA A 125 5.33 2.18 -0.02
CA ALA A 125 5.82 2.66 -1.32
C ALA A 125 5.64 1.62 -2.43
N SER A 126 5.83 0.33 -2.10
CA SER A 126 5.53 -0.79 -2.96
C SER A 126 4.88 -1.94 -2.19
N PHE A 127 4.20 -2.82 -2.91
CA PHE A 127 3.55 -4.00 -2.35
C PHE A 127 3.91 -5.25 -3.13
N CYS A 128 3.90 -6.38 -2.42
CA CYS A 128 3.83 -7.70 -3.00
C CYS A 128 2.69 -8.49 -2.35
N SER A 129 2.16 -9.49 -3.05
CA SER A 129 1.10 -10.37 -2.55
C SER A 129 1.71 -11.54 -1.78
N LEU A 130 1.16 -11.82 -0.60
CA LEU A 130 1.47 -13.01 0.19
C LEU A 130 0.55 -14.15 -0.21
N LYS A 131 1.10 -15.35 -0.32
CA LYS A 131 0.31 -16.56 -0.61
C LYS A 131 -0.61 -16.91 0.56
N ASN A 132 -1.69 -17.63 0.23
CA ASN A 132 -2.63 -18.18 1.21
C ASN A 132 -1.97 -19.20 2.14
#